data_AF-A0A287UEW2-F1
#
_entry.id   AF-A0A287UEW2-F1
#
_cell.length_a   1.000
_cell.length_b   1.000
_cell.length_c   1.000
_cell.angle_alpha   90.00
_cell.angle_beta   90.00
_cell.angle_gamma   90.00
#
_symmetry.space_group_name_H-M   'P 1'
#
loop_
_entity.id
_entity.type
_entity.pdbx_description
1 polymer ?
#
loop_
_entity_poly.entity_id
_entity_poly.type
_entity_poly.pdbx_seq_one_letter_code
_entity_poly.pdbx_strand_id
1 'polypeptide(L)'
;MPRPPPPGRGAPGARRPMRDFFAAWLATLRSPLLPLLRRALSSSPGSWNDPISSAAAAVEAHFEAHWSALDSAARQDPAQVICAGDWRSPLELPFLWLGDFHPSLLTSLLRSLSPSPRLLASADRVDRRIRAAVPVVTDRLRHAQEVFTSAEVAGGADLEAFLEELKDVALEANRLRRGVLSELVAAAGGHQAALFLEALSRFVLSMHDPEVLRRFDHCRPSPGS
;
A
#
# COMPACT_ATOMS: atom_id res chain seq x y z
N MET A 1 0.11 47.39 30.33
CA MET A 1 -0.60 46.98 29.09
C MET A 1 0.01 45.70 28.58
N PRO A 2 -0.70 44.56 28.58
CA PRO A 2 -0.20 43.32 27.98
C PRO A 2 -0.17 43.46 26.45
N ARG A 3 0.87 42.92 25.79
CA ARG A 3 0.98 42.88 24.33
C ARG A 3 -0.15 42.02 23.73
N PRO A 4 -0.73 42.41 22.57
CA PRO A 4 -1.72 41.59 21.90
C PRO A 4 -1.07 40.28 21.42
N PRO A 5 -1.81 39.16 21.39
CA PRO A 5 -1.32 37.90 20.85
C PRO A 5 -1.05 38.04 19.35
N PRO A 6 -0.08 37.29 18.81
CA PRO A 6 0.20 37.32 17.38
C PRO A 6 -1.02 36.84 16.57
N PRO A 7 -1.23 37.39 15.36
CA PRO A 7 -2.39 37.08 14.55
C PRO A 7 -2.35 35.61 14.11
N GLY A 8 -3.41 34.89 14.48
CA GLY A 8 -3.90 33.68 13.83
C GLY A 8 -2.85 32.70 13.33
N ARG A 9 -2.40 31.78 14.20
CA ARG A 9 -2.31 30.39 13.74
C ARG A 9 -3.73 30.01 13.30
N GLY A 10 -3.96 30.01 11.99
CA GLY A 10 -5.13 29.34 11.44
C GLY A 10 -5.21 27.96 12.09
N ALA A 11 -6.40 27.56 12.52
CA ALA A 11 -6.63 26.22 12.99
C ALA A 11 -6.01 25.26 11.96
N PRO A 12 -5.04 24.40 12.33
CA PRO A 12 -4.58 23.39 11.40
C PRO A 12 -5.81 22.53 11.16
N GLY A 13 -6.41 22.64 9.97
CA GLY A 13 -7.52 21.79 9.57
C GLY A 13 -7.12 20.38 9.93
N ALA A 14 -7.83 19.78 10.89
CA ALA A 14 -7.38 18.62 11.63
C ALA A 14 -7.03 17.52 10.64
N ARG A 15 -5.72 17.36 10.38
CA ARG A 15 -5.23 16.42 9.38
C ARG A 15 -5.50 15.03 9.92
N ARG A 16 -6.17 14.21 9.13
CA ARG A 16 -6.52 12.86 9.52
C ARG A 16 -5.23 12.02 9.68
N PRO A 17 -4.93 11.47 10.88
CA PRO A 17 -3.81 10.55 11.07
C PRO A 17 -3.85 9.40 10.07
N MET A 18 -2.69 8.87 9.65
CA MET A 18 -2.62 7.75 8.70
C MET A 18 -3.43 6.55 9.19
N ARG A 19 -3.40 6.28 10.50
CA ARG A 19 -4.24 5.25 11.15
C ARG A 19 -5.73 5.41 10.85
N ASP A 20 -6.25 6.63 11.00
CA ASP A 20 -7.67 6.90 10.81
C ASP A 20 -8.04 6.84 9.33
N PHE A 21 -7.14 7.29 8.44
CA PHE A 21 -7.29 7.13 6.99
C PHE A 21 -7.36 5.65 6.63
N PHE A 22 -6.37 4.86 7.06
CA PHE A 22 -6.25 3.45 6.72
C PHE A 22 -7.43 2.63 7.26
N ALA A 23 -7.90 2.93 8.47
CA ALA A 23 -9.10 2.32 9.02
C ALA A 23 -10.35 2.60 8.15
N ALA A 24 -10.54 3.83 7.67
CA ALA A 24 -11.63 4.14 6.76
C ALA A 24 -11.43 3.56 5.35
N TRP A 25 -10.19 3.48 4.89
CA TRP A 25 -9.85 2.83 3.63
C TRP A 25 -10.21 1.33 3.66
N LEU A 26 -9.84 0.63 4.74
CA LEU A 26 -10.24 -0.77 4.98
C LEU A 26 -11.76 -0.90 5.10
N ALA A 27 -12.43 0.01 5.81
CA ALA A 27 -13.87 0.02 5.95
C ALA A 27 -14.56 0.15 4.59
N THR A 28 -14.11 1.08 3.74
CA THR A 28 -14.64 1.32 2.39
C THR A 28 -14.39 0.13 1.46
N LEU A 29 -13.22 -0.49 1.56
CA LEU A 29 -12.88 -1.71 0.81
C LEU A 29 -13.81 -2.86 1.20
N ARG A 30 -14.03 -3.05 2.51
CA ARG A 30 -14.94 -4.07 3.08
C ARG A 30 -16.40 -3.78 2.72
N SER A 31 -16.81 -2.52 2.79
CA SER A 31 -18.17 -2.03 2.56
C SER A 31 -18.11 -0.55 2.14
N PRO A 32 -18.41 -0.21 0.87
CA PRO A 32 -19.25 -0.96 -0.06
C PRO A 32 -18.51 -1.72 -1.18
N LEU A 33 -17.20 -1.52 -1.39
CA LEU A 33 -16.56 -1.86 -2.66
C LEU A 33 -16.51 -3.37 -2.96
N LEU A 34 -16.06 -4.19 -2.02
CA LEU A 34 -15.99 -5.65 -2.22
C LEU A 34 -17.38 -6.29 -2.46
N PRO A 35 -18.44 -5.94 -1.70
CA PRO A 35 -19.81 -6.36 -2.03
C PRO A 35 -20.29 -5.97 -3.43
N LEU A 36 -19.97 -4.74 -3.88
CA LEU A 36 -20.32 -4.28 -5.23
C LEU A 36 -19.62 -5.11 -6.29
N LEU A 37 -18.31 -5.34 -6.14
CA LEU A 37 -17.51 -6.14 -7.08
C LEU A 37 -18.02 -7.58 -7.17
N ARG A 38 -18.33 -8.22 -6.03
CA ARG A 38 -18.92 -9.58 -6.00
C ARG A 38 -20.26 -9.68 -6.70
N ARG A 39 -21.12 -8.68 -6.52
CA ARG A 39 -22.42 -8.63 -7.20
C ARG A 39 -22.24 -8.51 -8.71
N ALA A 40 -21.29 -7.68 -9.16
CA ALA A 40 -20.96 -7.57 -10.57
C ALA A 40 -20.38 -8.86 -11.15
N LEU A 41 -19.49 -9.55 -10.40
CA LEU A 41 -18.96 -10.87 -10.76
C LEU A 41 -20.03 -11.97 -10.85
N SER A 42 -21.09 -11.86 -10.04
CA SER A 42 -22.21 -12.81 -10.02
C SER A 42 -23.31 -12.49 -11.04
N SER A 43 -23.23 -11.34 -11.71
CA SER A 43 -24.24 -10.90 -12.68
C SER A 43 -24.04 -11.60 -14.03
N SER A 44 -25.14 -11.95 -14.70
CA SER A 44 -25.09 -12.70 -15.97
C SER A 44 -24.45 -11.87 -17.09
N PRO A 45 -23.57 -12.44 -17.93
CA PRO A 45 -22.99 -11.73 -19.07
C PRO A 45 -24.09 -11.36 -20.08
N GLY A 46 -24.25 -10.08 -20.43
CA GLY A 46 -25.22 -9.64 -21.45
C GLY A 46 -25.99 -8.35 -21.16
N SER A 47 -25.79 -7.73 -19.99
CA SER A 47 -26.30 -6.37 -19.72
C SER A 47 -25.50 -5.33 -20.52
N TRP A 48 -26.18 -4.39 -21.18
CA TRP A 48 -25.59 -3.32 -21.99
C TRP A 48 -24.72 -2.34 -21.20
N ASN A 49 -24.92 -2.28 -19.88
CA ASN A 49 -23.96 -1.70 -18.96
C ASN A 49 -23.09 -2.84 -18.45
N ASP A 50 -21.77 -2.70 -18.51
CA ASP A 50 -20.84 -3.68 -17.94
C ASP A 50 -20.50 -3.30 -16.48
N PRO A 51 -21.32 -3.70 -15.48
CA PRO A 51 -21.11 -3.33 -14.09
C PRO A 51 -19.77 -3.85 -13.55
N ILE A 52 -19.18 -4.88 -14.18
CA ILE A 52 -17.94 -5.49 -13.72
C ILE A 52 -16.75 -4.57 -13.93
N SER A 53 -16.68 -3.90 -15.08
CA SER A 53 -15.60 -2.98 -15.43
C SER A 53 -15.64 -1.74 -14.55
N SER A 54 -16.85 -1.21 -14.29
CA SER A 54 -17.01 -0.07 -13.37
C SER A 54 -16.67 -0.44 -11.92
N ALA A 55 -17.11 -1.60 -11.43
CA ALA A 55 -16.79 -2.05 -10.09
C ALA A 55 -15.29 -2.36 -9.92
N ALA A 56 -14.66 -2.98 -10.93
CA ALA A 56 -13.22 -3.21 -10.96
C ALA A 56 -12.45 -1.87 -10.93
N ALA A 57 -12.82 -0.91 -11.79
CA ALA A 57 -12.19 0.41 -11.81
C ALA A 57 -12.33 1.15 -10.47
N ALA A 58 -13.48 1.02 -9.79
CA ALA A 58 -13.67 1.61 -8.46
C ALA A 58 -12.74 1.00 -7.41
N VAL A 59 -12.50 -0.32 -7.46
CA VAL A 59 -11.56 -0.99 -6.56
C VAL A 59 -10.11 -0.65 -6.89
N GLU A 60 -9.73 -0.63 -8.17
CA GLU A 60 -8.40 -0.20 -8.61
C GLU A 60 -8.09 1.23 -8.13
N ALA A 61 -9.00 2.17 -8.39
CA ALA A 61 -8.87 3.56 -7.95
C ALA A 61 -8.78 3.67 -6.41
N HIS A 62 -9.45 2.77 -5.67
CA HIS A 62 -9.36 2.73 -4.21
C HIS A 62 -7.96 2.32 -3.73
N PHE A 63 -7.30 1.36 -4.41
CA PHE A 63 -5.90 1.02 -4.13
C PHE A 63 -4.95 2.16 -4.53
N GLU A 64 -5.19 2.83 -5.66
CA GLU A 64 -4.40 4.01 -6.06
C GLU A 64 -4.52 5.17 -5.06
N ALA A 65 -5.71 5.39 -4.52
CA ALA A 65 -5.96 6.40 -3.49
C ALA A 65 -5.17 6.13 -2.20
N HIS A 66 -4.98 4.86 -1.83
CA HIS A 66 -4.14 4.48 -0.69
C HIS A 66 -2.67 4.85 -0.89
N TRP A 67 -2.06 4.49 -2.02
CA TRP A 67 -0.67 4.89 -2.30
C TRP A 67 -0.52 6.40 -2.49
N SER A 68 -1.55 7.08 -2.98
CA SER A 68 -1.56 8.55 -3.06
C SER A 68 -1.61 9.19 -1.68
N ALA A 69 -2.35 8.63 -0.73
CA ALA A 69 -2.34 9.06 0.66
C ALA A 69 -0.99 8.81 1.35
N LEU A 70 -0.36 7.67 1.07
CA LEU A 70 1.01 7.38 1.54
C LEU A 70 2.02 8.39 0.97
N ASP A 71 1.90 8.78 -0.29
CA ASP A 71 2.73 9.85 -0.86
C ASP A 71 2.51 11.19 -0.14
N SER A 72 1.26 11.54 0.14
CA SER A 72 0.94 12.77 0.87
C SER A 72 1.45 12.75 2.30
N ALA A 73 1.47 11.58 2.96
CA ALA A 73 2.06 11.40 4.29
C ALA A 73 3.59 11.47 4.23
N ALA A 74 4.22 10.83 3.24
CA ALA A 74 5.68 10.83 3.09
C ALA A 74 6.24 12.24 2.86
N ARG A 75 5.50 13.10 2.16
CA ARG A 75 5.86 14.53 1.99
C ARG A 75 5.80 15.34 3.29
N GLN A 76 5.13 14.83 4.32
CA GLN A 76 5.00 15.51 5.62
C GLN A 76 5.96 14.91 6.65
N ASP A 77 5.97 13.58 6.74
CA ASP A 77 6.81 12.81 7.63
C ASP A 77 7.13 11.46 6.96
N PRO A 78 8.28 11.37 6.25
CA PRO A 78 8.66 10.17 5.52
C PRO A 78 9.04 9.01 6.43
N ALA A 79 9.51 9.30 7.66
CA ALA A 79 9.84 8.26 8.64
C ALA A 79 8.60 7.49 9.07
N GLN A 80 7.45 8.15 9.25
CA GLN A 80 6.17 7.50 9.58
C GLN A 80 5.62 6.57 8.49
N VAL A 81 6.01 6.78 7.23
CA VAL A 81 5.58 5.94 6.12
C VAL A 81 6.51 4.75 5.96
N ILE A 82 7.83 4.94 6.05
CA ILE A 82 8.82 3.87 5.87
C ILE A 82 8.82 2.91 7.05
N CYS A 83 8.78 3.43 8.28
CA CYS A 83 8.61 2.62 9.48
C CYS A 83 7.14 2.25 9.56
N ALA A 84 6.80 0.98 9.31
CA ALA A 84 5.43 0.48 9.43
C ALA A 84 4.83 0.93 10.77
N GLY A 85 3.87 1.86 10.71
CA GLY A 85 3.31 2.49 11.91
C GLY A 85 2.41 1.53 12.70
N ASP A 86 1.93 2.01 13.85
CA ASP A 86 0.98 1.34 14.75
C ASP A 86 -0.37 0.96 14.11
N TRP A 87 -0.59 1.39 12.88
CA TRP A 87 -1.79 1.17 12.09
C TRP A 87 -1.75 -0.08 11.20
N ARG A 88 -0.59 -0.75 11.12
CA ARG A 88 -0.43 -2.03 10.41
C ARG A 88 -0.72 -3.22 11.32
N SER A 89 -1.31 -4.25 10.73
CA SER A 89 -1.49 -5.55 11.36
C SER A 89 -0.15 -6.31 11.45
N PRO A 90 0.12 -7.03 12.55
CA PRO A 90 1.27 -7.93 12.65
C PRO A 90 1.33 -8.99 11.53
N LEU A 91 0.18 -9.37 10.96
CA LEU A 91 0.10 -10.33 9.86
C LEU A 91 0.60 -9.75 8.53
N GLU A 92 0.66 -8.42 8.39
CA GLU A 92 1.18 -7.77 7.19
C GLU A 92 2.70 -7.82 7.13
N LEU A 93 3.39 -7.87 8.29
CA LEU A 93 4.84 -7.71 8.41
C LEU A 93 5.66 -8.56 7.41
N PRO A 94 5.37 -9.86 7.18
CA PRO A 94 6.14 -10.68 6.24
C PRO A 94 6.02 -10.24 4.78
N PHE A 95 5.01 -9.42 4.47
CA PHE A 95 4.70 -8.96 3.12
C PHE A 95 5.12 -7.51 2.88
N LEU A 96 5.58 -6.78 3.91
CA LEU A 96 5.93 -5.37 3.79
C LEU A 96 7.33 -5.19 3.20
N TRP A 97 7.46 -4.11 2.42
CA TRP A 97 8.70 -3.56 1.91
C TRP A 97 8.51 -2.06 1.86
N LEU A 98 9.30 -1.25 2.57
CA LEU A 98 9.16 0.22 2.59
C LEU A 98 7.72 0.70 2.90
N GLY A 99 7.20 0.32 4.07
CA GLY A 99 5.93 0.84 4.59
C GLY A 99 4.64 0.19 4.10
N ASP A 100 4.70 -0.61 3.04
CA ASP A 100 3.52 -1.26 2.44
C ASP A 100 3.89 -2.54 1.70
N PHE A 101 2.92 -3.27 1.15
CA PHE A 101 3.15 -4.55 0.51
C PHE A 101 4.23 -4.51 -0.58
N HIS A 102 5.06 -5.55 -0.60
CA HIS A 102 6.03 -5.77 -1.66
C HIS A 102 5.29 -5.98 -3.01
N PRO A 103 5.70 -5.34 -4.11
CA PRO A 103 4.96 -5.39 -5.38
C PRO A 103 4.84 -6.80 -5.98
N SER A 104 5.75 -7.74 -5.66
CA SER A 104 5.62 -9.14 -6.12
C SER A 104 4.42 -9.87 -5.52
N LEU A 105 3.82 -9.35 -4.44
CA LEU A 105 2.59 -9.92 -3.90
C LEU A 105 1.47 -9.87 -4.92
N LEU A 106 1.40 -8.80 -5.72
CA LEU A 106 0.40 -8.61 -6.77
C LEU A 106 0.55 -9.68 -7.86
N THR A 107 1.78 -9.93 -8.33
CA THR A 107 2.03 -10.95 -9.35
C THR A 107 1.88 -12.37 -8.81
N SER A 108 2.23 -12.61 -7.55
CA SER A 108 2.05 -13.91 -6.89
C SER A 108 0.57 -14.25 -6.73
N LEU A 109 -0.23 -13.29 -6.27
CA LEU A 109 -1.66 -13.45 -6.12
C LEU A 109 -2.34 -13.68 -7.46
N LEU A 110 -1.99 -12.90 -8.49
CA LEU A 110 -2.54 -13.06 -9.83
C LEU A 110 -2.27 -14.47 -10.41
N ARG A 111 -1.08 -15.04 -10.18
CA ARG A 111 -0.76 -16.41 -10.63
C ARG A 111 -1.58 -17.49 -9.93
N SER A 112 -2.04 -17.24 -8.71
CA SER A 112 -2.91 -18.19 -7.99
C SER A 112 -4.31 -18.32 -8.61
N LEU A 113 -4.69 -17.41 -9.53
CA LEU A 113 -6.02 -17.35 -10.14
C LEU A 113 -6.09 -18.03 -11.52
N SER A 114 -5.12 -18.88 -11.86
CA SER A 114 -5.04 -19.54 -13.18
C SER A 114 -5.17 -18.57 -14.38
N PRO A 115 -4.32 -17.54 -14.47
CA PRO A 115 -4.41 -16.50 -15.50
C PRO A 115 -4.15 -17.05 -16.91
N SER A 116 -4.60 -16.31 -17.93
CA SER A 116 -4.34 -16.66 -19.33
C SER A 116 -2.84 -16.58 -19.67
N PRO A 117 -2.35 -17.30 -20.69
CA PRO A 117 -0.93 -17.22 -21.11
C PRO A 117 -0.47 -15.80 -21.43
N ARG A 118 -1.34 -14.98 -22.02
CA ARG A 118 -1.07 -13.56 -22.29
C ARG A 118 -0.88 -12.76 -20.99
N LEU A 119 -1.73 -13.00 -20.00
CA LEU A 119 -1.65 -12.34 -18.71
C LEU A 119 -0.42 -12.80 -17.92
N LEU A 120 -0.05 -14.09 -17.99
CA LEU A 120 1.21 -14.60 -17.46
C LEU A 120 2.43 -13.91 -18.06
N ALA A 121 2.46 -13.74 -19.38
CA ALA A 121 3.55 -13.01 -20.05
C ALA A 121 3.64 -11.54 -19.59
N SER A 122 2.52 -10.92 -19.22
CA SER A 122 2.51 -9.60 -18.59
C SER A 122 3.06 -9.63 -17.17
N ALA A 123 2.64 -10.60 -16.35
CA ALA A 123 3.18 -10.80 -15.01
C ALA A 123 4.69 -11.06 -15.02
N ASP A 124 5.22 -11.77 -16.02
CA ASP A 124 6.67 -12.01 -16.16
C ASP A 124 7.45 -10.75 -16.52
N ARG A 125 6.88 -9.86 -17.35
CA ARG A 125 7.48 -8.54 -17.63
C ARG A 125 7.51 -7.68 -16.38
N VAL A 126 6.38 -7.62 -15.68
CA VAL A 126 6.23 -6.92 -14.40
C VAL A 126 7.25 -7.44 -13.39
N ASP A 127 7.41 -8.75 -13.25
CA ASP A 127 8.38 -9.35 -12.32
C ASP A 127 9.83 -9.01 -12.66
N ARG A 128 10.19 -8.98 -13.96
CA ARG A 128 11.53 -8.52 -14.35
C ARG A 128 11.77 -7.08 -13.93
N ARG A 129 10.77 -6.20 -14.10
CA ARG A 129 10.82 -4.81 -13.65
C ARG A 129 10.93 -4.71 -12.12
N ILE A 130 10.15 -5.50 -11.38
CA ILE A 130 10.24 -5.56 -9.90
C ILE A 130 11.64 -6.00 -9.46
N ARG A 131 12.17 -7.08 -10.05
CA ARG A 131 13.53 -7.59 -9.74
C ARG A 131 14.63 -6.58 -10.04
N ALA A 132 14.45 -5.71 -11.03
CA ALA A 132 15.40 -4.64 -11.33
C ALA A 132 15.23 -3.42 -10.38
N ALA A 133 13.99 -3.01 -10.09
CA ALA A 133 13.73 -1.76 -9.37
C ALA A 133 13.85 -1.90 -7.84
N VAL A 134 13.38 -3.01 -7.26
CA VAL A 134 13.36 -3.19 -5.80
C VAL A 134 14.75 -3.08 -5.17
N PRO A 135 15.81 -3.74 -5.70
CA PRO A 135 17.15 -3.60 -5.17
C PRO A 135 17.64 -2.15 -5.22
N VAL A 136 17.42 -1.45 -6.35
CA VAL A 136 17.85 -0.05 -6.52
C VAL A 136 17.26 0.86 -5.44
N VAL A 137 15.94 0.78 -5.21
CA VAL A 137 15.27 1.60 -4.18
C VAL A 137 15.72 1.21 -2.77
N THR A 138 15.93 -0.09 -2.53
CA THR A 138 16.40 -0.60 -1.23
C THR A 138 17.83 -0.16 -0.95
N ASP A 139 18.69 -0.17 -1.96
CA ASP A 139 20.09 0.24 -1.86
C ASP A 139 20.21 1.75 -1.61
N ARG A 140 19.34 2.56 -2.22
CA ARG A 140 19.22 4.00 -1.91
C ARG A 140 18.90 4.24 -0.44
N LEU A 141 17.88 3.56 0.10
CA LEU A 141 17.53 3.67 1.52
C LEU A 141 18.70 3.27 2.41
N ARG A 142 19.33 2.13 2.12
CA ARG A 142 20.46 1.62 2.90
C ARG A 142 21.61 2.63 2.91
N HIS A 143 21.96 3.16 1.74
CA HIS A 143 23.02 4.15 1.61
C HIS A 143 22.69 5.43 2.41
N ALA A 144 21.45 5.93 2.31
CA ALA A 144 21.00 7.09 3.09
C ALA A 144 21.14 6.85 4.61
N GLN A 145 20.76 5.66 5.08
CA GLN A 145 20.88 5.26 6.49
C GLN A 145 22.34 5.16 6.94
N GLU A 146 23.22 4.58 6.11
CA GLU A 146 24.66 4.46 6.39
C GLU A 146 25.33 5.84 6.49
N VAL A 147 25.03 6.73 5.54
CA VAL A 147 25.54 8.12 5.54
C VAL A 147 25.05 8.88 6.76
N PHE A 148 23.73 8.84 7.04
CA PHE A 148 23.15 9.53 8.18
C PHE A 148 23.74 9.03 9.51
N THR A 149 23.79 7.70 9.71
CA THR A 149 24.31 7.09 10.94
C THR A 149 25.78 7.45 11.15
N SER A 150 26.59 7.43 10.08
CA SER A 150 28.01 7.81 10.16
C SER A 150 28.20 9.29 10.53
N ALA A 151 27.38 10.17 9.93
CA ALA A 151 27.42 11.60 10.21
C ALA A 151 26.92 11.92 11.63
N GLU A 152 25.91 11.20 12.12
CA GLU A 152 25.37 11.35 13.49
C GLU A 152 26.44 11.04 14.53
N VAL A 153 27.20 9.96 14.34
CA VAL A 153 28.33 9.61 15.22
C VAL A 153 29.41 10.70 15.22
N ALA A 154 29.62 11.37 14.08
CA ALA A 154 30.57 12.47 13.95
C ALA A 154 30.01 13.84 14.41
N GLY A 155 28.73 13.92 14.82
CA GLY A 155 28.07 15.16 15.21
C GLY A 155 27.75 16.12 14.04
N GLY A 156 27.72 15.61 12.81
CA GLY A 156 27.51 16.38 11.58
C GLY A 156 26.32 15.91 10.74
N ALA A 157 25.35 15.21 11.33
CA ALA A 157 24.20 14.71 10.60
C ALA A 157 23.32 15.84 10.06
N ASP A 158 22.95 15.70 8.79
CA ASP A 158 21.95 16.51 8.14
C ASP A 158 20.62 15.73 8.12
N LEU A 159 19.79 16.02 9.13
CA LEU A 159 18.47 15.41 9.25
C LEU A 159 17.55 15.80 8.08
N GLU A 160 17.65 17.02 7.58
CA GLU A 160 16.78 17.50 6.50
C GLU A 160 17.09 16.77 5.20
N ALA A 161 18.37 16.65 4.84
CA ALA A 161 18.80 15.88 3.67
C ALA A 161 18.43 14.39 3.78
N PHE A 162 18.55 13.80 4.98
CA PHE A 162 18.15 12.41 5.19
C PHE A 162 16.63 12.21 5.01
N LEU A 163 15.80 13.07 5.61
CA LEU A 163 14.35 13.01 5.45
C LEU A 163 13.92 13.23 4.00
N GLU A 164 14.60 14.10 3.25
CA GLU A 164 14.35 14.31 1.82
C GLU A 164 14.59 13.02 1.01
N GLU A 165 15.68 12.31 1.24
CA GLU A 165 15.95 11.03 0.58
C GLU A 165 14.95 9.94 0.98
N LEU A 166 14.54 9.88 2.26
CA LEU A 166 13.48 8.97 2.71
C LEU A 166 12.16 9.25 1.98
N LYS A 167 11.80 10.52 1.81
CA LYS A 167 10.60 10.91 1.05
C LYS A 167 10.69 10.38 -0.37
N ASP A 168 11.79 10.61 -1.07
CA ASP A 168 11.95 10.20 -2.46
C ASP A 168 11.89 8.67 -2.62
N VAL A 169 12.54 7.92 -1.72
CA VAL A 169 12.44 6.46 -1.65
C VAL A 169 10.99 6.00 -1.47
N ALA A 170 10.24 6.62 -0.56
CA ALA A 170 8.85 6.26 -0.30
C ALA A 170 7.95 6.53 -1.52
N LEU A 171 8.11 7.69 -2.16
CA LEU A 171 7.38 8.06 -3.38
C LEU A 171 7.69 7.10 -4.54
N GLU A 172 8.96 6.71 -4.70
CA GLU A 172 9.38 5.76 -5.73
C GLU A 172 8.78 4.35 -5.49
N ALA A 173 8.79 3.88 -4.24
CA ALA A 173 8.16 2.61 -3.87
C ALA A 173 6.66 2.58 -4.18
N ASN A 174 5.93 3.65 -3.82
CA ASN A 174 4.50 3.78 -4.12
C ASN A 174 4.22 3.89 -5.62
N ARG A 175 5.09 4.58 -6.38
CA ARG A 175 5.02 4.62 -7.85
C ARG A 175 5.18 3.23 -8.46
N LEU A 176 6.12 2.43 -7.95
CA LEU A 176 6.31 1.06 -8.41
C LEU A 176 5.06 0.21 -8.15
N ARG A 177 4.47 0.26 -6.95
CA ARG A 177 3.24 -0.49 -6.61
C ARG A 177 2.06 -0.12 -7.51
N ARG A 178 1.79 1.17 -7.70
CA ARG A 178 0.75 1.66 -8.63
C ARG A 178 0.99 1.17 -10.06
N GLY A 179 2.22 1.32 -10.54
CA GLY A 179 2.58 0.89 -11.89
C GLY A 179 2.51 -0.62 -12.11
N VAL A 180 2.67 -1.43 -11.06
CA VAL A 180 2.47 -2.88 -11.09
C VAL A 180 0.98 -3.21 -11.12
N LEU A 181 0.18 -2.63 -10.21
CA LEU A 181 -1.26 -2.89 -10.17
C LEU A 181 -1.93 -2.53 -11.49
N SER A 182 -1.70 -1.31 -11.97
CA SER A 182 -2.33 -0.80 -13.19
C SER A 182 -1.97 -1.62 -14.43
N GLU A 183 -0.70 -2.03 -14.57
CA GLU A 183 -0.28 -2.88 -15.70
C GLU A 183 -0.97 -4.26 -15.66
N LEU A 184 -1.08 -4.87 -14.47
CA LEU A 184 -1.73 -6.17 -14.32
C LEU A 184 -3.24 -6.10 -14.55
N VAL A 185 -3.91 -5.07 -14.02
CA VAL A 185 -5.35 -4.86 -14.20
C VAL A 185 -5.67 -4.59 -15.68
N ALA A 186 -4.91 -3.71 -16.34
CA ALA A 186 -5.07 -3.44 -17.76
C ALA A 186 -4.81 -4.68 -18.64
N ALA A 187 -3.81 -5.50 -18.29
CA ALA A 187 -3.50 -6.73 -19.01
C ALA A 187 -4.56 -7.83 -18.80
N ALA A 188 -5.17 -7.88 -17.61
CA ALA A 188 -6.20 -8.85 -17.28
C ALA A 188 -7.53 -8.51 -17.98
N GLY A 189 -7.99 -7.26 -17.84
CA GLY A 189 -9.24 -6.76 -18.41
C GLY A 189 -10.51 -7.46 -17.92
N GLY A 190 -11.65 -6.77 -18.03
CA GLY A 190 -13.00 -7.31 -17.80
C GLY A 190 -13.10 -8.22 -16.56
N HIS A 191 -13.50 -9.47 -16.79
CA HIS A 191 -13.71 -10.44 -15.71
C HIS A 191 -12.43 -10.85 -14.97
N GLN A 192 -11.30 -11.05 -15.67
CA GLN A 192 -10.04 -11.44 -15.01
C GLN A 192 -9.51 -10.33 -14.11
N ALA A 193 -9.65 -9.07 -14.51
CA ALA A 193 -9.32 -7.92 -13.67
C ALA A 193 -10.16 -7.89 -12.39
N ALA A 194 -11.47 -8.12 -12.51
CA ALA A 194 -12.37 -8.15 -11.36
C ALA A 194 -12.07 -9.30 -10.39
N LEU A 195 -11.78 -10.51 -10.88
CA LEU A 195 -11.35 -11.63 -10.03
C LEU A 195 -10.05 -11.32 -9.29
N PHE A 196 -9.08 -10.73 -9.99
CA PHE A 196 -7.81 -10.33 -9.39
C PHE A 196 -8.00 -9.29 -8.27
N LEU A 197 -8.77 -8.25 -8.53
CA LEU A 197 -9.05 -7.20 -7.56
C LEU A 197 -9.90 -7.71 -6.38
N GLU A 198 -10.82 -8.66 -6.61
CA GLU A 198 -11.54 -9.32 -5.52
C GLU A 198 -10.58 -10.10 -4.63
N ALA A 199 -9.70 -10.92 -5.23
CA ALA A 199 -8.71 -11.69 -4.50
C ALA A 199 -7.78 -10.79 -3.68
N LEU A 200 -7.31 -9.69 -4.27
CA LEU A 200 -6.46 -8.70 -3.59
C LEU A 200 -7.18 -8.06 -2.42
N SER A 201 -8.42 -7.64 -2.63
CA SER A 201 -9.26 -7.04 -1.58
C SER A 201 -9.46 -8.01 -0.41
N ARG A 202 -9.76 -9.27 -0.70
CA ARG A 202 -9.94 -10.32 0.32
C ARG A 202 -8.65 -10.58 1.08
N PHE A 203 -7.51 -10.67 0.39
CA PHE A 203 -6.21 -10.90 0.98
C PHE A 203 -5.89 -9.78 2.00
N VAL A 204 -6.00 -8.52 1.59
CA VAL A 204 -5.77 -7.36 2.47
C VAL A 204 -6.71 -7.39 3.66
N LEU A 205 -8.02 -7.58 3.45
CA LEU A 205 -8.99 -7.61 4.53
C LEU A 205 -8.76 -8.77 5.51
N SER A 206 -8.26 -9.92 5.07
CA SER A 206 -8.00 -11.07 5.94
C SER A 206 -6.86 -10.84 6.93
N MET A 207 -5.88 -9.99 6.58
CA MET A 207 -4.81 -9.60 7.51
C MET A 207 -5.32 -8.68 8.63
N HIS A 208 -6.51 -8.11 8.49
CA HIS A 208 -7.19 -7.28 9.49
C HIS A 208 -8.47 -7.94 10.03
N ASP A 209 -8.59 -9.26 9.89
CA ASP A 209 -9.72 -9.98 10.46
C ASP A 209 -9.50 -10.18 11.98
N PRO A 210 -10.43 -9.71 12.84
CA PRO A 210 -10.25 -9.79 14.29
C PRO A 210 -10.09 -11.22 14.82
N GLU A 211 -10.75 -12.20 14.18
CA GLU A 211 -10.66 -13.59 14.61
C GLU A 211 -9.31 -14.21 14.21
N VAL A 212 -8.80 -13.87 13.03
CA VAL A 212 -7.45 -14.29 12.59
C VAL A 212 -6.38 -13.68 13.48
N LEU A 213 -6.49 -12.38 13.79
CA LEU A 213 -5.58 -11.67 14.69
C LEU A 213 -5.59 -12.27 16.09
N ARG A 214 -6.79 -12.51 16.64
CA ARG A 214 -6.95 -13.17 17.92
C ARG A 214 -6.20 -14.50 17.94
N ARG A 215 -6.40 -15.38 16.94
CA ARG A 215 -5.68 -16.66 16.88
C ARG A 215 -4.17 -16.51 16.77
N PHE A 216 -3.70 -15.55 15.98
CA PHE A 216 -2.28 -15.26 15.85
C PHE A 216 -1.64 -14.89 17.20
N ASP A 217 -2.31 -14.06 17.99
CA ASP A 217 -1.83 -13.68 19.33
C ASP A 217 -1.72 -14.88 20.28
N HIS A 218 -2.58 -15.89 20.14
CA HIS A 218 -2.51 -17.14 20.92
C HIS A 218 -1.38 -18.08 20.47
N CYS A 219 -0.82 -17.91 19.27
CA CYS A 219 0.32 -18.67 18.78
C CYS A 219 1.67 -18.09 19.22
N ARG A 220 1.67 -16.89 19.81
CA ARG A 220 2.90 -16.25 20.27
C ARG A 220 3.42 -17.01 21.50
N PRO A 221 4.65 -17.53 21.50
CA PRO A 221 5.19 -18.21 22.67
C PRO A 221 5.18 -17.26 23.85
N SER A 222 4.69 -17.73 25.00
CA SER A 222 4.75 -16.98 26.25
C SER A 222 6.19 -16.53 26.49
N PRO A 223 6.44 -15.28 26.91
CA PRO A 223 7.78 -14.87 27.28
C PRO A 223 8.20 -15.68 28.51
N GLY A 224 9.00 -16.74 28.30
CA GLY A 224 9.49 -17.61 29.37
C GLY A 224 9.49 -19.12 29.10
N SER A 225 9.45 -19.59 27.84
CA SER A 225 9.74 -21.00 27.50
C SER A 225 11.08 -21.14 26.81
#